data_AF-A0A924K3U9-F1
#
_entry.id   AF-A0A924K3U9-F1
#
_cell.length_a   1.000
_cell.length_b   1.000
_cell.length_c   1.000
_cell.angle_alpha   90.00
_cell.angle_beta   90.00
_cell.angle_gamma   90.00
#
_symmetry.space_group_name_H-M   'P 1'
#
loop_
_entity.id
_entity.type
_entity.pdbx_description
1 polymer ?
#
loop_
_entity_poly.entity_id
_entity_poly.type
_entity_poly.pdbx_seq_one_letter_code
_entity_poly.pdbx_strand_id
1 'polypeptide(L)'
;PDNSHLNVVLRTRRGIQISLAVLWMELAQGLDLHARGVCFPGHFMVKVNLPKGQVVIDPFTGQSLSREELAERLEPYTRRSGLVDEYEVPLGLYLQAAPARDIIARMLRNLKEIHRAQEDWMRLIAVQDRLVILLPGEWGEYRDRGLAHAEQGHCALAVEDLETNLTNARDALDIDAIADRVARLRKIAG
;
A
#
# COMPACT_ATOMS: atom_id res chain seq x y z
N PRO A 1 -13.88 -5.16 1.14
CA PRO A 1 -13.16 -4.95 -0.14
C PRO A 1 -13.82 -3.87 -1.00
N ASP A 2 -15.16 -3.86 -1.09
CA ASP A 2 -15.98 -2.98 -1.94
C ASP A 2 -15.59 -1.50 -1.96
N ASN A 3 -15.31 -0.89 -0.82
CA ASN A 3 -14.91 0.52 -0.74
C ASN A 3 -13.55 0.82 -1.41
N SER A 4 -12.81 -0.17 -1.89
CA SER A 4 -11.57 -0.01 -2.67
C SER A 4 -11.79 -0.19 -4.18
N HIS A 5 -12.87 -0.86 -4.60
CA HIS A 5 -13.17 -1.12 -6.01
C HIS A 5 -13.91 0.07 -6.60
N LEU A 6 -13.28 0.83 -7.49
CA LEU A 6 -13.83 2.09 -8.02
C LEU A 6 -15.22 1.93 -8.66
N ASN A 7 -15.46 0.84 -9.39
CA ASN A 7 -16.77 0.54 -9.96
C ASN A 7 -17.87 0.36 -8.89
N VAL A 8 -17.51 -0.19 -7.72
CA VAL A 8 -18.43 -0.33 -6.59
C VAL A 8 -18.59 1.00 -5.86
N VAL A 9 -17.48 1.72 -5.61
CA VAL A 9 -17.49 3.06 -4.98
C VAL A 9 -18.38 4.02 -5.75
N LEU A 10 -18.30 4.06 -7.08
CA LEU A 10 -19.15 4.91 -7.92
C LEU A 10 -20.65 4.58 -7.78
N ARG A 11 -20.98 3.29 -7.63
CA ARG A 11 -22.36 2.83 -7.47
C ARG A 11 -22.90 3.08 -6.06
N THR A 12 -22.11 2.82 -5.02
CA THR A 12 -22.54 2.88 -3.61
C THR A 12 -22.31 4.24 -2.99
N ARG A 13 -21.48 5.09 -3.60
CA ARG A 13 -20.96 6.35 -3.04
C ARG A 13 -20.25 6.17 -1.70
N ARG A 14 -19.67 4.99 -1.49
CA ARG A 14 -18.92 4.64 -0.26
C ARG A 14 -17.52 4.19 -0.65
N GLY A 15 -16.53 4.98 -0.25
CA GLY A 15 -15.11 4.73 -0.53
C GLY A 15 -14.24 4.87 0.70
N ILE A 16 -12.99 4.44 0.58
CA ILE A 16 -11.90 4.80 1.50
C ILE A 16 -11.10 5.99 0.96
N GLN A 17 -10.29 6.62 1.81
CA GLN A 17 -9.51 7.82 1.48
C GLN A 17 -8.83 7.75 0.09
N ILE A 18 -8.07 6.69 -0.20
CA ILE A 18 -7.37 6.58 -1.49
C ILE A 18 -8.31 6.42 -2.69
N SER A 19 -9.40 5.67 -2.55
CA SER A 19 -10.38 5.50 -3.64
C SER A 19 -11.12 6.80 -3.95
N LEU A 20 -11.47 7.58 -2.91
CA LEU A 20 -12.09 8.89 -3.08
C LEU A 20 -11.10 9.89 -3.65
N ALA A 21 -9.84 9.85 -3.21
CA ALA A 21 -8.79 10.71 -3.74
C ALA A 21 -8.54 10.48 -5.24
N VAL A 22 -8.59 9.24 -5.72
CA VAL A 22 -8.51 8.94 -7.16
C VAL A 22 -9.63 9.63 -7.92
N LEU A 23 -10.88 9.54 -7.44
CA LEU A 23 -12.01 10.25 -8.06
C LEU A 23 -11.82 11.77 -8.03
N TRP A 24 -11.32 12.33 -6.91
CA TRP A 24 -11.00 13.76 -6.80
C TRP A 24 -9.95 14.20 -7.81
N MET A 25 -8.88 13.44 -8.01
CA MET A 25 -7.82 13.77 -8.96
C MET A 25 -8.34 13.74 -10.41
N GLU A 26 -9.14 12.74 -10.78
CA GLU A 26 -9.74 12.65 -12.11
C GLU A 26 -10.70 13.82 -12.40
N LEU A 27 -11.54 14.19 -11.42
CA LEU A 27 -12.44 15.34 -11.54
C LEU A 27 -11.67 16.66 -11.62
N ALA A 28 -10.63 16.83 -10.80
CA ALA A 28 -9.78 18.02 -10.82
C ALA A 28 -9.06 18.16 -12.17
N GLN A 29 -8.56 17.06 -12.73
CA GLN A 29 -7.96 17.05 -14.07
C GLN A 29 -8.96 17.50 -15.14
N GLY A 30 -10.22 17.08 -15.06
CA GLY A 30 -11.29 17.54 -15.96
C GLY A 30 -11.64 19.03 -15.83
N LEU A 31 -11.17 19.70 -14.78
CA LEU A 31 -11.35 21.14 -14.50
C LEU A 31 -10.05 21.93 -14.64
N ASP A 32 -9.00 21.35 -15.22
CA ASP A 32 -7.65 21.93 -15.32
C ASP A 32 -7.03 22.33 -13.96
N LEU A 33 -7.49 21.69 -12.87
CA LEU A 33 -6.94 21.85 -11.53
C LEU A 33 -5.79 20.87 -11.31
N HIS A 34 -4.65 21.40 -10.86
CA HIS A 34 -3.44 20.64 -10.62
C HIS A 34 -3.50 19.92 -9.27
N ALA A 35 -4.28 18.84 -9.21
CA ALA A 35 -4.37 17.95 -8.05
C ALA A 35 -3.40 16.77 -8.17
N ARG A 36 -2.83 16.36 -7.02
CA ARG A 36 -1.90 15.23 -6.87
C ARG A 36 -2.19 14.48 -5.59
N GLY A 37 -2.14 13.15 -5.64
CA GLY A 37 -2.28 12.31 -4.46
C GLY A 37 -1.04 12.41 -3.57
N VAL A 38 -1.22 12.22 -2.27
CA VAL A 38 -0.14 12.22 -1.27
C VAL A 38 -0.27 10.97 -0.41
N CYS A 39 0.77 10.15 -0.41
CA CYS A 39 0.89 8.98 0.45
C CYS A 39 1.35 9.41 1.84
N PHE A 40 0.40 9.80 2.70
CA PHE A 40 0.70 10.21 4.06
C PHE A 40 0.72 9.00 5.02
N PRO A 41 1.52 8.99 6.10
CA PRO A 41 1.45 7.94 7.11
C PRO A 41 0.04 7.81 7.68
N GLY A 42 -0.54 6.60 7.60
CA GLY A 42 -1.90 6.34 8.04
C GLY A 42 -3.03 6.87 7.15
N HIS A 43 -2.72 7.76 6.20
CA HIS A 43 -3.74 8.50 5.45
C HIS A 43 -3.43 8.63 3.96
N PHE A 44 -4.43 8.91 3.15
CA PHE A 44 -4.21 9.35 1.77
C PHE A 44 -4.90 10.69 1.55
N MET A 45 -4.16 11.65 1.02
CA MET A 45 -4.61 13.04 0.89
C MET A 45 -4.52 13.49 -0.57
N VAL A 46 -5.15 14.62 -0.87
CA VAL A 46 -5.03 15.30 -2.18
C VAL A 46 -4.37 16.65 -1.96
N LYS A 47 -3.27 16.91 -2.64
CA LYS A 47 -2.64 18.23 -2.70
C LYS A 47 -3.05 18.93 -3.98
N VAL A 48 -3.50 20.17 -3.86
CA VAL A 48 -3.87 21.03 -5.01
C VAL A 48 -2.96 22.24 -5.04
N ASN A 49 -2.33 22.49 -6.18
CA ASN A 49 -1.53 23.69 -6.41
C ASN A 49 -2.43 24.82 -6.92
N LEU A 50 -2.45 25.94 -6.20
CA LEU A 50 -3.21 27.15 -6.51
C LEU A 50 -2.26 28.33 -6.73
N PRO A 51 -2.70 29.43 -7.38
CA PRO A 51 -1.84 30.60 -7.61
C PRO A 51 -1.26 31.21 -6.33
N LYS A 52 -1.97 31.10 -5.20
CA LYS A 52 -1.57 31.65 -3.89
C LYS A 52 -0.87 30.65 -2.97
N GLY A 53 -0.60 29.43 -3.44
CA GLY A 53 0.06 28.40 -2.64
C GLY A 53 -0.54 27.02 -2.82
N GLN A 54 -0.34 26.17 -1.83
CA GLN A 54 -0.71 24.76 -1.87
C GLN A 54 -1.77 24.51 -0.80
N VAL A 55 -2.77 23.69 -1.12
CA VAL A 55 -3.73 23.19 -0.13
C VAL A 55 -3.66 21.68 -0.10
N VAL A 56 -3.72 21.10 1.10
CA VAL A 56 -3.85 19.66 1.31
C VAL A 56 -5.29 19.41 1.77
N ILE A 57 -5.96 18.46 1.12
CA ILE A 57 -7.38 18.18 1.28
C ILE A 57 -7.53 16.74 1.77
N ASP A 58 -8.37 16.53 2.78
CA ASP A 58 -8.85 15.20 3.14
C ASP A 58 -9.92 14.78 2.11
N PRO A 59 -9.67 13.73 1.29
CA PRO A 59 -10.61 13.28 0.26
C PRO A 59 -11.92 12.72 0.83
N PHE A 60 -11.96 12.38 2.12
CA PHE A 60 -13.14 11.85 2.78
C PHE A 60 -14.12 12.96 3.20
N THR A 61 -13.60 14.10 3.68
CA THR A 61 -14.43 15.23 4.16
C THR A 61 -14.51 16.39 3.15
N GLY A 62 -13.55 16.48 2.22
CA GLY A 62 -13.38 17.60 1.30
C GLY A 62 -12.79 18.86 1.96
N GLN A 63 -12.39 18.79 3.23
CA GLN A 63 -11.85 19.93 3.96
C GLN A 63 -10.34 20.09 3.74
N SER A 64 -9.87 21.34 3.70
CA SER A 64 -8.45 21.65 3.74
C SER A 64 -7.89 21.40 5.14
N LEU A 65 -6.72 20.77 5.21
CA LEU A 65 -6.02 20.47 6.45
C LEU A 65 -4.99 21.57 6.76
N SER A 66 -4.99 22.05 8.01
CA SER A 66 -3.97 22.94 8.53
C SER A 66 -2.64 22.21 8.77
N ARG A 67 -1.57 22.97 9.05
CA ARG A 67 -0.27 22.40 9.39
C ARG A 67 -0.33 21.61 10.70
N GLU A 68 -1.07 22.12 11.67
CA GLU A 68 -1.28 21.53 13.00
C GLU A 68 -2.02 20.20 12.86
N GLU A 69 -3.11 20.18 12.09
CA GLU A 69 -3.88 18.97 11.79
C GLU A 69 -3.05 17.87 11.09
N LEU A 70 -2.11 18.26 10.22
CA LEU A 70 -1.18 17.33 9.59
C LEU A 70 -0.14 16.80 10.58
N ALA A 71 0.39 17.65 11.45
CA ALA A 71 1.35 17.27 12.48
C ALA A 71 0.73 16.29 13.49
N GLU A 72 -0.48 16.55 13.97
CA GLU A 72 -1.22 15.66 14.88
C GLU A 72 -1.40 14.26 14.29
N ARG A 73 -1.69 14.16 12.99
CA ARG A 73 -1.82 12.87 12.27
C ARG A 73 -0.49 12.11 12.16
N LEU A 74 0.67 12.79 12.23
CA LEU A 74 1.99 12.16 12.17
C LEU A 74 2.46 11.61 13.52
N GLU A 75 2.00 12.18 14.64
CA GLU A 75 2.50 11.81 15.97
C GLU A 75 2.53 10.30 16.27
N PRO A 76 1.52 9.49 15.87
CA PRO A 76 1.52 8.05 16.15
C PRO A 76 2.58 7.27 15.36
N TYR A 77 3.16 7.90 14.33
CA TYR A 77 4.17 7.31 13.44
C TYR A 77 5.58 7.78 13.81
N THR A 78 5.76 9.06 14.16
CA THR A 78 7.06 9.58 14.62
C THR A 78 7.49 8.97 15.95
N ARG A 79 6.56 8.82 16.90
CA ARG A 79 6.81 8.15 18.19
C ARG A 79 7.21 6.68 18.03
N ARG A 80 6.64 5.99 17.05
CA ARG A 80 6.87 4.56 16.82
C ARG A 80 8.21 4.26 16.17
N SER A 81 8.73 5.20 15.38
CA SER A 81 10.02 5.08 14.71
C SER A 81 11.22 5.40 15.63
N GLY A 82 11.00 5.80 16.88
CA GLY A 82 12.09 6.15 17.80
C GLY A 82 12.88 7.41 17.42
N LEU A 83 12.41 8.17 16.42
CA LEU A 83 13.05 9.37 15.88
C LEU A 83 12.85 10.61 16.76
N VAL A 84 12.65 10.42 18.06
CA VAL A 84 12.27 11.51 18.97
C VAL A 84 13.43 12.49 19.20
N ASP A 85 14.69 12.10 18.93
CA ASP A 85 15.83 12.85 19.47
C ASP A 85 16.94 13.30 18.50
N GLU A 86 16.80 13.25 17.15
CA GLU A 86 17.87 13.90 16.35
C GLU A 86 17.47 14.58 15.03
N TYR A 87 16.44 14.14 14.29
CA TYR A 87 15.99 14.86 13.10
C TYR A 87 14.50 14.66 12.86
N GLU A 88 13.68 15.63 13.27
CA GLU A 88 12.26 15.64 12.89
C GLU A 88 12.17 15.79 11.37
N VAL A 89 11.67 14.75 10.69
CA VAL A 89 11.53 14.75 9.22
C VAL A 89 10.60 15.90 8.84
N PRO A 90 11.04 16.86 8.01
CA PRO A 90 10.21 18.01 7.65
C PRO A 90 8.88 17.58 7.04
N LEU A 91 7.77 18.20 7.48
CA LEU A 91 6.42 17.90 7.00
C LEU A 91 6.34 17.86 5.46
N GLY A 92 7.07 18.74 4.78
CA GLY A 92 7.12 18.81 3.32
C GLY A 92 7.59 17.51 2.63
N LEU A 93 8.39 16.67 3.30
CA LEU A 93 8.79 15.37 2.76
C LEU A 93 7.63 14.35 2.79
N TYR A 94 6.72 14.45 3.76
CA TYR A 94 5.50 13.63 3.78
C TYR A 94 4.42 14.13 2.80
N LEU A 95 4.54 15.36 2.30
CA LEU A 95 3.59 15.99 1.38
C LEU A 95 4.02 15.91 -0.10
N GLN A 96 5.00 15.06 -0.41
CA GLN A 96 5.41 14.83 -1.80
C GLN A 96 4.29 14.18 -2.61
N ALA A 97 4.21 14.55 -3.88
CA ALA A 97 3.22 13.97 -4.79
C ALA A 97 3.55 12.48 -5.01
N ALA A 98 2.56 11.62 -4.80
CA ALA A 98 2.68 10.19 -5.04
C ALA A 98 2.69 9.92 -6.56
N PRO A 99 3.69 9.21 -7.09
CA PRO A 99 3.65 8.66 -8.43
C PRO A 99 2.42 7.77 -8.64
N ALA A 100 1.87 7.72 -9.85
CA ALA A 100 0.71 6.87 -10.15
C ALA A 100 0.93 5.39 -9.78
N ARG A 101 2.16 4.89 -9.98
CA ARG A 101 2.57 3.54 -9.58
C ARG A 101 2.38 3.29 -8.09
N ASP A 102 2.75 4.25 -7.24
CA ASP A 102 2.66 4.13 -5.78
C ASP A 102 1.21 4.21 -5.29
N ILE A 103 0.37 4.98 -5.98
CA ILE A 103 -1.07 5.06 -5.71
C ILE A 103 -1.71 3.69 -5.98
N ILE A 104 -1.43 3.08 -7.13
CA ILE A 104 -1.92 1.74 -7.47
C ILE A 104 -1.39 0.71 -6.47
N ALA A 105 -0.10 0.76 -6.12
CA ALA A 105 0.49 -0.13 -5.13
C ALA A 105 -0.22 -0.03 -3.78
N ARG A 106 -0.53 1.18 -3.32
CA ARG A 106 -1.26 1.39 -2.06
C ARG A 106 -2.71 0.89 -2.13
N MET A 107 -3.39 1.05 -3.27
CA MET A 107 -4.73 0.48 -3.46
C MET A 107 -4.69 -1.06 -3.42
N LEU A 108 -3.70 -1.67 -4.07
CA LEU A 108 -3.49 -3.13 -4.04
C LEU A 108 -3.13 -3.61 -2.63
N ARG A 109 -2.28 -2.90 -1.89
CA ARG A 109 -1.94 -3.22 -0.50
C ARG A 109 -3.15 -3.15 0.43
N ASN A 110 -4.08 -2.21 0.23
CA ASN A 110 -5.34 -2.22 0.97
C ASN A 110 -6.16 -3.49 0.72
N LEU A 111 -6.24 -3.95 -0.53
CA LEU A 111 -6.93 -5.21 -0.87
C LEU A 111 -6.19 -6.43 -0.30
N LYS A 112 -4.84 -6.43 -0.36
CA LYS A 112 -3.98 -7.46 0.23
C LYS A 112 -4.30 -7.62 1.71
N GLU A 113 -4.31 -6.54 2.49
CA GLU A 113 -4.62 -6.61 3.93
C GLU A 113 -6.04 -7.11 4.20
N ILE A 114 -7.03 -6.69 3.40
CA ILE A 114 -8.42 -7.15 3.53
C ILE A 114 -8.51 -8.66 3.28
N HIS A 115 -7.95 -9.15 2.17
CA HIS A 115 -8.04 -10.58 1.81
C HIS A 115 -7.20 -11.45 2.73
N ARG A 116 -6.05 -10.96 3.21
CA ARG A 116 -5.25 -11.62 4.22
C ARG A 116 -6.01 -11.79 5.54
N ALA A 117 -6.64 -10.72 6.04
CA ALA A 117 -7.42 -10.77 7.27
C ALA A 117 -8.66 -11.68 7.17
N GLN A 118 -9.14 -11.92 5.95
CA GLN A 118 -10.27 -12.83 5.67
C GLN A 118 -9.81 -14.26 5.35
N GLU A 119 -8.50 -14.52 5.33
CA GLU A 119 -7.91 -15.79 4.86
C GLU A 119 -8.41 -16.20 3.46
N ASP A 120 -8.76 -15.20 2.63
CA ASP A 120 -9.17 -15.40 1.24
C ASP A 120 -7.94 -15.51 0.35
N TRP A 121 -7.26 -16.66 0.45
CA TRP A 121 -5.99 -16.90 -0.22
C TRP A 121 -6.08 -16.78 -1.74
N MET A 122 -7.22 -17.18 -2.33
CA MET A 122 -7.41 -17.10 -3.78
C MET A 122 -7.42 -15.64 -4.26
N ARG A 123 -8.17 -14.76 -3.58
CA ARG A 123 -8.16 -13.32 -3.92
C ARG A 123 -6.85 -12.65 -3.51
N LEU A 124 -6.22 -13.09 -2.43
CA LEU A 124 -4.91 -12.59 -2.01
C LEU A 124 -3.83 -12.88 -3.06
N ILE A 125 -3.77 -14.11 -3.60
CA ILE A 125 -2.86 -14.48 -4.69
C ILE A 125 -3.07 -13.58 -5.91
N ALA A 126 -4.33 -13.35 -6.32
CA ALA A 126 -4.63 -12.48 -7.45
C ALA A 126 -4.17 -11.03 -7.23
N VAL A 127 -4.27 -10.50 -6.01
CA VAL A 127 -3.71 -9.19 -5.65
C VAL A 127 -2.19 -9.21 -5.69
N GLN A 128 -1.58 -10.28 -5.16
CA GLN A 128 -0.13 -10.44 -5.11
C GLN A 128 0.50 -10.55 -6.50
N ASP A 129 -0.13 -11.25 -7.45
CA ASP A 129 0.33 -11.30 -8.84
C ASP A 129 0.49 -9.90 -9.44
N ARG A 130 -0.48 -9.02 -9.14
CA ARG A 130 -0.45 -7.62 -9.59
C ARG A 130 0.63 -6.84 -8.87
N LEU A 131 0.84 -7.06 -7.57
CA LEU A 131 1.90 -6.41 -6.80
C LEU A 131 3.30 -6.82 -7.26
N VAL A 132 3.54 -8.09 -7.53
CA VAL A 132 4.82 -8.60 -8.07
C VAL A 132 5.11 -7.99 -9.44
N ILE A 133 4.12 -7.93 -10.34
CA ILE A 133 4.28 -7.24 -11.64
C ILE A 133 4.54 -5.74 -11.43
N LEU A 134 3.76 -5.10 -10.56
CA LEU A 134 3.84 -3.67 -10.32
C LEU A 134 5.14 -3.29 -9.61
N LEU A 135 5.71 -4.13 -8.77
CA LEU A 135 6.85 -3.85 -7.89
C LEU A 135 7.83 -5.03 -7.89
N PRO A 136 8.52 -5.30 -9.01
CA PRO A 136 9.30 -6.53 -9.17
C PRO A 136 10.53 -6.63 -8.26
N GLY A 137 10.96 -5.51 -7.65
CA GLY A 137 12.07 -5.48 -6.68
C GLY A 137 11.62 -5.52 -5.22
N GLU A 138 10.32 -5.56 -4.94
CA GLU A 138 9.78 -5.66 -3.57
C GLU A 138 9.66 -7.14 -3.20
N TRP A 139 10.77 -7.73 -2.75
CA TRP A 139 10.87 -9.16 -2.47
C TRP A 139 9.89 -9.66 -1.40
N GLY A 140 9.39 -8.77 -0.54
CA GLY A 140 8.33 -9.07 0.41
C GLY A 140 7.01 -9.49 -0.27
N GLU A 141 6.73 -9.01 -1.48
CA GLU A 141 5.52 -9.41 -2.22
C GLU A 141 5.63 -10.85 -2.74
N TYR A 142 6.83 -11.29 -3.17
CA TYR A 142 7.09 -12.70 -3.51
C TYR A 142 6.93 -13.59 -2.28
N ARG A 143 7.49 -13.19 -1.12
CA ARG A 143 7.32 -13.93 0.12
C ARG A 143 5.84 -14.14 0.43
N ASP A 144 5.08 -13.05 0.44
CA ASP A 144 3.68 -13.07 0.83
C ASP A 144 2.81 -13.86 -0.18
N ARG A 145 3.15 -13.83 -1.48
CA ARG A 145 2.51 -14.67 -2.51
C ARG A 145 2.84 -16.15 -2.33
N GLY A 146 4.12 -16.48 -2.08
CA GLY A 146 4.56 -17.84 -1.84
C GLY A 146 3.90 -18.46 -0.60
N LEU A 147 3.76 -17.68 0.48
CA LEU A 147 3.00 -18.10 1.66
C LEU A 147 1.53 -18.35 1.33
N ALA A 148 0.87 -17.48 0.56
CA ALA A 148 -0.52 -17.69 0.15
C ALA A 148 -0.69 -18.93 -0.75
N HIS A 149 0.26 -19.19 -1.66
CA HIS A 149 0.29 -20.43 -2.44
C HIS A 149 0.41 -21.67 -1.55
N ALA A 150 1.23 -21.61 -0.51
CA ALA A 150 1.38 -22.72 0.45
C ALA A 150 0.05 -23.04 1.16
N GLU A 151 -0.71 -22.03 1.56
CA GLU A 151 -2.03 -22.21 2.19
C GLU A 151 -3.08 -22.80 1.23
N GLN A 152 -2.91 -22.61 -0.07
CA GLN A 152 -3.74 -23.26 -1.11
C GLN A 152 -3.22 -24.65 -1.53
N GLY A 153 -2.13 -25.14 -0.94
CA GLY A 153 -1.50 -26.41 -1.31
C GLY A 153 -0.74 -26.36 -2.65
N HIS A 154 -0.56 -25.18 -3.24
CA HIS A 154 0.21 -24.97 -4.47
C HIS A 154 1.73 -25.02 -4.18
N CYS A 155 2.21 -26.20 -3.76
CA CYS A 155 3.56 -26.34 -3.18
C CYS A 155 4.68 -25.91 -4.14
N ALA A 156 4.60 -26.25 -5.43
CA ALA A 156 5.61 -25.88 -6.41
C ALA A 156 5.74 -24.35 -6.57
N LEU A 157 4.59 -23.66 -6.72
CA LEU A 157 4.54 -22.20 -6.85
C LEU A 157 5.01 -21.50 -5.55
N ALA A 158 4.62 -22.06 -4.40
CA ALA A 158 5.08 -21.56 -3.10
C ALA A 158 6.60 -21.63 -2.96
N VAL A 159 7.20 -22.76 -3.34
CA VAL A 159 8.66 -22.95 -3.28
C VAL A 159 9.38 -21.96 -4.20
N GLU A 160 8.92 -21.80 -5.44
CA GLU A 160 9.50 -20.87 -6.41
C GLU A 160 9.55 -19.42 -5.88
N ASP A 161 8.43 -18.93 -5.36
CA ASP A 161 8.33 -17.56 -4.83
C ASP A 161 9.19 -17.36 -3.58
N LEU A 162 9.15 -18.31 -2.64
CA LEU A 162 9.90 -18.21 -1.38
C LEU A 162 11.42 -18.30 -1.61
N GLU A 163 11.87 -19.11 -2.57
CA GLU A 163 13.28 -19.17 -2.96
C GLU A 163 13.73 -17.88 -3.65
N THR A 164 12.88 -17.31 -4.50
CA THR A 164 13.12 -16.00 -5.11
C THR A 164 13.27 -14.94 -4.03
N ASN A 165 12.41 -14.94 -3.01
CA ASN A 165 12.54 -14.06 -1.86
C ASN A 165 13.86 -14.29 -1.10
N LEU A 166 14.18 -15.52 -0.68
CA LEU A 166 15.39 -15.84 0.09
C LEU A 166 16.69 -15.45 -0.64
N THR A 167 16.71 -15.60 -1.97
CA THR A 167 17.89 -15.27 -2.78
C THR A 167 18.19 -13.77 -2.76
N ASN A 168 17.16 -12.93 -2.72
CA ASN A 168 17.26 -11.49 -2.91
C ASN A 168 17.06 -10.66 -1.64
N ALA A 169 16.29 -11.15 -0.66
CA ALA A 169 15.96 -10.47 0.59
C ALA A 169 16.85 -10.93 1.76
N ARG A 170 18.18 -10.78 1.61
CA ARG A 170 19.19 -11.38 2.51
C ARG A 170 19.26 -10.82 3.93
N ASP A 171 18.59 -9.70 4.19
CA ASP A 171 18.57 -9.05 5.51
C ASP A 171 17.17 -9.08 6.18
N ALA A 172 16.26 -9.92 5.68
CA ALA A 172 14.93 -10.04 6.26
C ALA A 172 14.96 -10.81 7.59
N LEU A 173 14.24 -10.31 8.61
CA LEU A 173 14.20 -10.90 9.95
C LEU A 173 13.62 -12.32 9.99
N ASP A 174 12.93 -12.74 8.93
CA ASP A 174 12.19 -14.00 8.82
C ASP A 174 12.86 -15.05 7.93
N ILE A 175 14.11 -14.84 7.51
CA ILE A 175 14.84 -15.75 6.60
C ILE A 175 14.81 -17.21 7.06
N ASP A 176 15.15 -17.48 8.32
CA ASP A 176 15.21 -18.85 8.84
C ASP A 176 13.83 -19.52 8.80
N ALA A 177 12.78 -18.79 9.18
CA ALA A 177 11.41 -19.29 9.17
C ALA A 177 10.92 -19.60 7.73
N ILE A 178 11.31 -18.77 6.76
CA ILE A 178 11.00 -18.98 5.35
C ILE A 178 11.79 -20.16 4.77
N ALA A 179 13.08 -20.29 5.08
CA ALA A 179 13.90 -21.42 4.65
C ALA A 179 13.35 -22.76 5.17
N ASP A 180 12.96 -22.80 6.44
CA ASP A 180 12.29 -23.94 7.06
C ASP A 180 10.96 -24.28 6.37
N ARG A 181 10.18 -23.26 6.00
CA ARG A 181 8.91 -23.45 5.26
C ARG A 181 9.17 -24.05 3.88
N VAL A 182 10.17 -23.57 3.14
CA VAL A 182 10.58 -24.14 1.84
C VAL A 182 10.98 -25.61 1.98
N ALA A 183 11.82 -25.95 2.98
CA ALA A 183 12.26 -27.32 3.21
C ALA A 183 11.08 -28.27 3.49
N ARG A 184 10.05 -27.82 4.22
CA ARG A 184 8.83 -28.60 4.45
C ARG A 184 8.01 -28.77 3.16
N LEU A 185 7.81 -27.70 2.40
CA LEU A 185 7.01 -27.74 1.16
C LEU A 185 7.63 -28.67 0.10
N ARG A 186 8.96 -28.68 -0.03
CA ARG A 186 9.67 -29.59 -0.96
C ARG A 186 9.42 -31.06 -0.64
N LYS A 187 9.27 -31.43 0.64
CA LYS A 187 8.95 -32.82 1.04
C LYS A 187 7.51 -33.24 0.70
N ILE A 188 6.62 -32.27 0.51
CA ILE A 188 5.21 -32.52 0.15
C ILE A 188 5.05 -32.57 -1.38
N ALA A 189 5.86 -31.80 -2.10
CA ALA A 189 5.81 -31.71 -3.55
C ALA A 189 6.54 -32.85 -4.29
N GLY A 190 7.46 -33.55 -3.62
CA GLY A 190 8.17 -34.72 -4.15
C GLY A 190 7.50 -36.02 -3.74
#